data_AF-A0A6J3HH76-F1
#
_entry.id   AF-A0A6J3HH76-F1
#
_cell.length_a   1.000
_cell.length_b   1.000
_cell.length_c   1.000
_cell.angle_alpha   90.00
_cell.angle_beta   90.00
_cell.angle_gamma   90.00
#
_symmetry.space_group_name_H-M   'P 1'
#
loop_
_entity.id
_entity.type
_entity.pdbx_description
1 polymer ?
#
loop_
_entity_poly.entity_id
_entity_poly.type
_entity_poly.pdbx_seq_one_letter_code
_entity_poly.pdbx_strand_id
1 'polypeptide(L)'
;MLLLLSDFFSCSYFEALCRGKSPPVREQSGQVGLCNWAELTPELLKTLHSRVAGRLIIHVDELAQMWKALNLPTDLFNSVMNVGHFMEEIEWLKFLVLACSALGVTITKTLKIVCEVLSCNHGPPQIPFSTFQFLYTYIAEVDGEISASHVSRMLSYIEQEIIGPNGIITVNDFTQNPRVRLE
;
A
#
# COMPACT_ATOMS: atom_id res chain seq x y z
N MET A 1 10.02 -1.56 -8.72
CA MET A 1 10.31 -2.37 -7.50
C MET A 1 9.05 -2.72 -6.71
N LEU A 2 7.99 -1.91 -6.74
CA LEU A 2 6.69 -2.29 -6.16
C LEU A 2 6.05 -3.44 -6.91
N LEU A 3 6.29 -3.51 -8.23
CA LEU A 3 5.99 -4.69 -9.03
C LEU A 3 6.67 -5.96 -8.49
N LEU A 4 7.81 -5.86 -7.77
CA LEU A 4 8.41 -7.03 -7.14
C LEU A 4 7.62 -7.53 -5.92
N LEU A 5 6.88 -6.71 -5.19
CA LEU A 5 5.98 -7.24 -4.14
C LEU A 5 4.83 -8.05 -4.77
N SER A 6 4.32 -7.62 -5.94
CA SER A 6 3.33 -8.37 -6.71
C SER A 6 3.89 -9.52 -7.57
N ASP A 7 5.14 -9.43 -8.02
CA ASP A 7 5.82 -10.46 -8.82
C ASP A 7 6.46 -11.53 -7.94
N PHE A 8 6.99 -11.17 -6.76
CA PHE A 8 7.36 -12.14 -5.71
C PHE A 8 6.12 -12.94 -5.28
N PHE A 9 4.95 -12.29 -5.25
CA PHE A 9 3.65 -12.92 -5.03
C PHE A 9 3.26 -13.89 -6.17
N SER A 10 3.60 -13.60 -7.43
CA SER A 10 3.37 -14.50 -8.58
C SER A 10 4.40 -15.66 -8.66
N CYS A 11 5.68 -15.39 -8.39
CA CYS A 11 6.75 -16.38 -8.43
C CYS A 11 6.62 -17.46 -7.35
N SER A 12 6.19 -17.09 -6.13
CA SER A 12 5.93 -18.05 -5.04
C SER A 12 4.84 -19.06 -5.42
N TYR A 13 3.79 -18.57 -6.09
CA TYR A 13 2.68 -19.38 -6.59
C TYR A 13 3.13 -20.35 -7.69
N PHE A 14 3.92 -19.87 -8.65
CA PHE A 14 4.39 -20.68 -9.78
C PHE A 14 5.47 -21.70 -9.35
N GLU A 15 6.36 -21.33 -8.43
CA GLU A 15 7.39 -22.23 -7.92
C GLU A 15 6.80 -23.40 -7.12
N ALA A 16 5.70 -23.19 -6.39
CA ALA A 16 4.97 -24.26 -5.71
C ALA A 16 4.33 -25.26 -6.69
N LEU A 17 3.90 -24.80 -7.87
CA LEU A 17 3.38 -25.66 -8.95
C LEU A 17 4.51 -26.42 -9.67
N CYS A 18 5.67 -25.79 -9.86
CA CYS A 18 6.83 -26.42 -10.51
C CYS A 18 7.50 -27.53 -9.67
N ARG A 19 7.26 -27.57 -8.35
CA ARG A 19 7.76 -28.63 -7.45
C ARG A 19 6.98 -29.96 -7.54
N GLY A 20 6.09 -30.11 -8.51
CA GLY A 20 5.66 -31.42 -9.02
C GLY A 20 4.71 -32.21 -8.13
N LYS A 21 3.80 -31.55 -7.39
CA LYS A 21 2.64 -32.27 -6.83
C LYS A 21 1.55 -32.40 -7.88
N SER A 22 1.39 -33.62 -8.40
CA SER A 22 0.34 -34.00 -9.34
C SER A 22 -1.06 -33.79 -8.76
N PRO A 23 -2.04 -33.27 -9.53
CA PRO A 23 -3.39 -33.07 -9.03
C PRO A 23 -4.16 -34.39 -9.06
N PRO A 24 -4.79 -34.83 -7.96
CA PRO A 24 -5.91 -35.74 -8.07
C PRO A 24 -7.16 -34.92 -8.43
N VAL A 25 -7.81 -35.36 -9.51
CA VAL A 25 -9.21 -35.14 -9.92
C VAL A 25 -9.99 -34.04 -9.17
N ARG A 26 -10.52 -33.10 -9.97
CA ARG A 26 -11.58 -32.14 -9.63
C ARG A 26 -12.64 -32.79 -8.74
N GLU A 27 -12.63 -32.48 -7.45
CA GLU A 27 -13.81 -32.42 -6.60
C GLU A 27 -13.41 -31.82 -5.23
N GLN A 28 -14.18 -30.82 -4.81
CA GLN A 28 -14.15 -30.16 -3.50
C GLN A 28 -13.02 -29.14 -3.26
N SER A 29 -13.42 -27.88 -3.45
CA SER A 29 -12.83 -26.69 -2.84
C SER A 29 -12.65 -26.87 -1.33
N GLY A 30 -11.43 -27.15 -0.91
CA GLY A 30 -11.07 -27.26 0.50
C GLY A 30 -9.56 -27.32 0.69
N GLN A 31 -9.01 -26.18 1.10
CA GLN A 31 -7.75 -26.06 1.85
C GLN A 31 -6.53 -26.89 1.36
N VAL A 32 -5.84 -26.40 0.34
CA VAL A 32 -4.42 -26.73 0.11
C VAL A 32 -3.64 -25.44 0.29
N GLY A 33 -3.08 -25.24 1.49
CA GLY A 33 -2.07 -24.23 1.85
C GLY A 33 -2.06 -22.96 0.99
N LEU A 34 -3.18 -22.24 0.93
CA LEU A 34 -3.21 -20.89 0.40
C LEU A 34 -2.19 -20.09 1.20
N CYS A 35 -1.28 -19.39 0.53
CA CYS A 35 -0.45 -18.43 1.23
C CYS A 35 -1.37 -17.50 2.02
N ASN A 36 -1.18 -17.40 3.34
CA ASN A 36 -2.08 -16.70 4.27
C ASN A 36 -2.12 -15.16 4.05
N TRP A 37 -1.75 -14.66 2.86
CA TRP A 37 -1.82 -13.25 2.47
C TRP A 37 -3.22 -12.80 2.07
N ALA A 38 -4.17 -13.73 1.87
CA ALA A 38 -5.60 -13.42 1.73
C ALA A 38 -6.19 -12.75 2.98
N GLU A 39 -5.44 -12.70 4.08
CA GLU A 39 -5.85 -12.10 5.34
C GLU A 39 -5.57 -10.59 5.40
N LEU A 40 -4.64 -10.05 4.61
CA LEU A 40 -4.39 -8.60 4.61
C LEU A 40 -5.57 -7.88 3.95
N THR A 41 -6.21 -7.00 4.71
CA THR A 41 -7.32 -6.18 4.24
C THR A 41 -7.09 -4.71 4.61
N PRO A 42 -7.68 -3.76 3.85
CA PRO A 42 -7.62 -2.34 4.22
C PRO A 42 -8.10 -2.07 5.66
N GLU A 43 -9.05 -2.85 6.17
CA GLU A 43 -9.57 -2.75 7.53
C GLU A 43 -8.53 -3.11 8.60
N LEU A 44 -7.67 -4.10 8.35
CA LEU A 44 -6.56 -4.42 9.25
C LEU A 44 -5.51 -3.30 9.25
N LEU A 45 -5.19 -2.74 8.08
CA LEU A 45 -4.29 -1.59 7.97
C LEU A 45 -4.87 -0.34 8.64
N LYS A 46 -6.19 -0.13 8.57
CA LYS A 46 -6.91 0.93 9.28
C LYS A 46 -6.88 0.73 10.79
N THR A 47 -7.04 -0.51 11.25
CA THR A 47 -6.89 -0.86 12.66
C THR A 47 -5.45 -0.59 13.13
N LEU A 48 -4.45 -0.97 12.33
CA LEU A 48 -3.04 -0.70 12.63
C LEU A 48 -2.77 0.81 12.70
N HIS A 49 -3.25 1.58 11.72
CA HIS A 49 -3.15 3.05 11.71
C HIS A 49 -3.77 3.69 12.95
N SER A 50 -4.94 3.21 13.38
CA SER A 50 -5.59 3.68 14.61
C SER A 50 -4.74 3.39 15.86
N ARG A 51 -4.04 2.25 15.91
CA ARG A 51 -3.15 1.89 17.04
C ARG A 51 -1.86 2.71 17.09
N VAL A 52 -1.36 3.17 15.94
CA VAL A 52 -0.21 4.10 15.88
C VAL A 52 -0.57 5.47 16.47
N ALA A 53 -1.87 5.79 16.58
CA ALA A 53 -2.40 6.95 17.31
C ALA A 53 -1.83 8.29 16.82
N GLY A 54 -1.66 8.44 15.51
CA GLY A 54 -1.19 9.68 14.88
C GLY A 54 0.31 9.94 14.98
N ARG A 55 1.11 8.98 15.48
CA ARG A 55 2.57 9.10 15.48
C ARG A 55 3.12 9.07 14.06
N LEU A 56 4.07 9.96 13.79
CA LEU A 56 4.77 10.04 12.50
C LEU A 56 5.94 9.05 12.43
N ILE A 57 6.54 8.73 13.57
CA ILE A 57 7.67 7.81 13.70
C ILE A 57 7.28 6.72 14.71
N ILE A 58 7.62 5.49 14.39
CA ILE A 58 7.39 4.32 15.24
C ILE A 58 8.63 3.44 15.30
N HIS A 59 8.89 2.84 16.46
CA HIS A 59 9.99 1.89 16.62
C HIS A 59 9.63 0.52 16.02
N VAL A 60 10.58 -0.14 15.36
CA VAL A 60 10.38 -1.44 14.71
C VAL A 60 9.81 -2.50 15.64
N ASP A 61 10.29 -2.58 16.88
CA ASP A 61 9.80 -3.56 17.87
C ASP A 61 8.32 -3.36 18.20
N GLU A 62 7.91 -2.10 18.36
CA GLU A 62 6.53 -1.76 18.67
C GLU A 62 5.62 -2.06 17.47
N LEU A 63 6.08 -1.71 16.28
CA LEU A 63 5.36 -2.00 15.05
C LEU A 63 5.22 -3.52 14.82
N ALA A 64 6.28 -4.29 15.05
CA ALA A 64 6.26 -5.74 14.92
C ALA A 64 5.29 -6.40 15.94
N GLN A 65 5.22 -5.88 17.17
CA GLN A 65 4.25 -6.34 18.16
C GLN A 65 2.81 -6.06 17.70
N MET A 66 2.53 -4.86 17.19
CA MET A 66 1.21 -4.52 16.68
C MET A 66 0.83 -5.34 15.45
N TRP A 67 1.77 -5.58 14.54
CA TRP A 67 1.60 -6.41 13.36
C TRP A 67 1.23 -7.85 13.74
N LYS A 68 1.99 -8.44 14.67
CA LYS A 68 1.75 -9.79 15.20
C LYS A 68 0.40 -9.88 15.93
N ALA A 69 0.02 -8.83 16.67
CA ALA A 69 -1.27 -8.78 17.38
C ALA A 69 -2.49 -8.73 16.43
N LEU A 70 -2.29 -8.37 15.16
CA LEU A 70 -3.31 -8.44 14.11
C LEU A 70 -3.26 -9.76 13.33
N ASN A 71 -2.40 -10.71 13.75
CA ASN A 71 -2.09 -11.96 13.04
C ASN A 71 -1.66 -11.73 11.58
N LEU A 72 -1.08 -10.56 11.29
CA LEU A 72 -0.59 -10.26 9.95
C LEU A 72 0.69 -11.07 9.67
N PRO A 73 0.92 -11.49 8.42
CA PRO A 73 1.94 -12.51 8.20
C PRO A 73 3.33 -11.86 8.10
N THR A 74 4.31 -12.52 8.70
CA THR A 74 5.63 -11.92 9.00
C THR A 74 6.47 -11.68 7.75
N ASP A 75 6.34 -12.50 6.70
CA ASP A 75 7.15 -12.31 5.50
C ASP A 75 6.79 -11.02 4.74
N LEU A 76 5.53 -10.55 4.78
CA LEU A 76 5.15 -9.25 4.23
C LEU A 76 5.72 -8.13 5.06
N PHE A 77 5.70 -8.27 6.38
CA PHE A 77 6.35 -7.29 7.25
C PHE A 77 7.81 -7.13 6.85
N ASN A 78 8.55 -8.24 6.77
CA ASN A 78 9.95 -8.24 6.35
C ASN A 78 10.14 -7.69 4.92
N SER A 79 9.24 -8.01 4.00
CA SER A 79 9.29 -7.51 2.62
C SER A 79 9.10 -5.99 2.57
N VAL A 80 8.13 -5.46 3.31
CA VAL A 80 7.89 -4.00 3.43
C VAL A 80 9.08 -3.32 4.11
N MET A 81 9.64 -3.91 5.17
CA MET A 81 10.86 -3.42 5.83
C MET A 81 12.04 -3.33 4.88
N ASN A 82 12.25 -4.38 4.07
CA ASN A 82 13.33 -4.44 3.09
C ASN A 82 13.14 -3.43 1.95
N VAL A 83 11.93 -3.33 1.39
CA VAL A 83 11.62 -2.40 0.28
C VAL A 83 11.73 -0.95 0.73
N GLY A 84 11.27 -0.64 1.94
CA GLY A 84 11.38 0.71 2.50
C GLY A 84 12.75 1.04 3.09
N HIS A 85 13.69 0.08 3.12
CA HIS A 85 14.98 0.21 3.81
C HIS A 85 14.85 0.74 5.24
N PHE A 86 13.82 0.29 5.95
CA PHE A 86 13.54 0.76 7.31
C PHE A 86 14.49 0.10 8.33
N MET A 87 14.86 0.88 9.34
CA MET A 87 15.77 0.46 10.42
C MET A 87 15.00 0.45 11.76
N GLU A 88 15.57 0.99 12.84
CA GLU A 88 14.93 1.06 14.16
C GLU A 88 13.75 2.04 14.18
N GLU A 89 13.93 3.23 13.59
CA GLU A 89 12.89 4.25 13.47
C GLU A 89 12.26 4.21 12.09
N ILE A 90 10.93 4.09 12.07
CA ILE A 90 10.15 3.91 10.85
C ILE A 90 9.23 5.11 10.67
N GLU A 91 9.34 5.79 9.54
CA GLU A 91 8.36 6.79 9.12
C GLU A 91 7.04 6.08 8.79
N TRP A 92 6.04 6.31 9.64
CA TRP A 92 4.80 5.54 9.65
C TRP A 92 4.06 5.57 8.30
N LEU A 93 3.96 6.75 7.67
CA LEU A 93 3.28 6.91 6.39
C LEU A 93 3.99 6.19 5.24
N LYS A 94 5.33 6.17 5.25
CA LYS A 94 6.14 5.44 4.27
C LYS A 94 5.93 3.93 4.42
N PHE A 95 5.94 3.43 5.65
CA PHE A 95 5.63 2.02 5.90
C PHE A 95 4.20 1.68 5.47
N LEU A 96 3.23 2.50 5.85
CA LEU A 96 1.83 2.25 5.59
C LEU A 96 1.52 2.18 4.09
N VAL A 97 2.07 3.09 3.28
CA VAL A 97 1.82 3.09 1.84
C VAL A 97 2.45 1.88 1.12
N LEU A 98 3.59 1.40 1.60
CA LEU A 98 4.19 0.15 1.12
C LEU A 98 3.38 -1.08 1.57
N ALA A 99 2.82 -1.08 2.77
CA ALA A 99 1.90 -2.13 3.19
C ALA A 99 0.62 -2.12 2.33
N CYS A 100 0.11 -0.93 1.97
CA CYS A 100 -1.01 -0.78 1.03
C CYS A 100 -0.66 -1.22 -0.40
N SER A 101 0.61 -1.12 -0.82
CA SER A 101 1.03 -1.56 -2.15
C SER A 101 0.96 -3.07 -2.31
N ALA A 102 1.02 -3.84 -1.22
CA ALA A 102 0.76 -5.28 -1.26
C ALA A 102 -0.70 -5.63 -1.64
N LEU A 103 -1.64 -4.68 -1.46
CA LEU A 103 -3.04 -4.83 -1.84
C LEU A 103 -3.35 -4.21 -3.22
N GLY A 104 -2.56 -3.21 -3.64
CA GLY A 104 -2.77 -2.45 -4.86
C GLY A 104 -1.79 -2.86 -5.96
N VAL A 105 -2.31 -3.38 -7.08
CA VAL A 105 -1.47 -3.76 -8.23
C VAL A 105 -0.89 -2.58 -9.02
N THR A 106 -1.37 -1.35 -8.77
CA THR A 106 -0.84 -0.12 -9.39
C THR A 106 -0.74 1.02 -8.38
N ILE A 107 0.08 2.02 -8.66
CA ILE A 107 0.25 3.21 -7.80
C ILE A 107 -1.07 3.91 -7.55
N THR A 108 -1.91 4.04 -8.58
CA THR A 108 -3.25 4.63 -8.43
C THR A 108 -4.11 3.86 -7.42
N LYS A 109 -4.09 2.51 -7.48
CA LYS A 109 -4.82 1.66 -6.54
C LYS A 109 -4.24 1.74 -5.14
N THR A 110 -2.92 1.74 -5.00
CA THR A 110 -2.26 1.89 -3.70
C THR A 110 -2.61 3.21 -3.03
N LEU A 111 -2.57 4.31 -3.79
CA LEU A 111 -2.93 5.65 -3.30
C LEU A 111 -4.41 5.73 -2.92
N LYS A 112 -5.29 5.07 -3.67
CA LYS A 112 -6.69 4.92 -3.27
C LYS A 112 -6.82 4.20 -1.91
N ILE A 113 -6.18 3.05 -1.74
CA ILE A 113 -6.27 2.25 -0.52
C ILE A 113 -5.71 3.01 0.68
N VAL A 114 -4.55 3.66 0.55
CA VAL A 114 -3.97 4.43 1.66
C VAL A 114 -4.83 5.65 2.02
N CYS A 115 -5.46 6.32 1.05
CA CYS A 115 -6.44 7.38 1.34
C CYS A 115 -7.64 6.84 2.13
N GLU A 116 -8.16 5.66 1.79
CA GLU A 116 -9.24 4.98 2.53
C GLU A 116 -8.82 4.63 3.96
N VAL A 117 -7.59 4.15 4.15
CA VAL A 117 -7.03 3.80 5.46
C VAL A 117 -6.82 5.03 6.34
N LEU A 118 -6.30 6.12 5.78
CA LEU A 118 -6.03 7.38 6.49
C LEU A 118 -7.28 8.20 6.79
N SER A 119 -8.39 7.93 6.11
CA SER A 119 -9.63 8.69 6.29
C SER A 119 -10.37 8.29 7.57
N CYS A 120 -10.56 9.25 8.47
CA CYS A 120 -11.31 9.05 9.72
C CYS A 120 -12.84 9.10 9.56
N ASN A 121 -13.37 9.76 8.51
CA ASN A 121 -14.80 10.08 8.43
C ASN A 121 -15.61 9.03 7.65
N HIS A 122 -16.90 8.91 7.98
CA HIS A 122 -17.90 8.09 7.24
C HIS A 122 -18.24 8.64 5.84
N GLY A 123 -17.51 9.64 5.36
CA GLY A 123 -17.70 10.27 4.05
C GLY A 123 -16.74 9.72 2.99
N PRO A 124 -16.69 10.32 1.79
CA PRO A 124 -15.71 9.96 0.79
C PRO A 124 -14.30 10.08 1.38
N PRO A 125 -13.40 9.13 1.11
CA PRO A 125 -12.04 9.17 1.62
C PRO A 125 -11.33 10.46 1.20
N GLN A 126 -10.81 11.18 2.19
CA GLN A 126 -10.22 12.51 2.03
C GLN A 126 -9.02 12.66 2.94
N ILE A 127 -7.93 13.20 2.40
CA ILE A 127 -6.69 13.48 3.14
C ILE A 127 -6.17 14.87 2.77
N PRO A 128 -5.32 15.50 3.61
CA PRO A 128 -4.60 16.70 3.22
C PRO A 128 -3.78 16.46 1.95
N PHE A 129 -3.77 17.41 1.03
CA PHE A 129 -3.04 17.29 -0.22
C PHE A 129 -1.52 17.16 0.01
N SER A 130 -0.98 17.80 1.05
CA SER A 130 0.41 17.63 1.48
C SER A 130 0.75 16.17 1.82
N THR A 131 -0.17 15.47 2.46
CA THR A 131 -0.03 14.02 2.74
C THR A 131 -0.03 13.24 1.44
N PHE A 132 -0.93 13.54 0.51
CA PHE A 132 -0.95 12.88 -0.80
C PHE A 132 0.33 13.13 -1.60
N GLN A 133 0.85 14.36 -1.62
CA GLN A 133 2.12 14.71 -2.26
C GLN A 133 3.28 13.86 -1.71
N PHE A 134 3.37 13.76 -0.38
CA PHE A 134 4.38 12.94 0.29
C PHE A 134 4.27 11.47 -0.12
N LEU A 135 3.06 10.90 -0.09
CA LEU A 135 2.82 9.50 -0.41
C LEU A 135 3.09 9.18 -1.89
N TYR A 136 2.61 10.02 -2.82
CA TYR A 136 2.81 9.80 -4.25
C TYR A 136 4.28 9.94 -4.64
N THR A 137 4.99 10.92 -4.09
CA THR A 137 6.43 11.10 -4.36
C THR A 137 7.20 9.88 -3.87
N TYR A 138 6.97 9.47 -2.62
CA TYR A 138 7.68 8.33 -2.05
C TYR A 138 7.41 7.02 -2.80
N ILE A 139 6.15 6.73 -3.13
CA ILE A 139 5.83 5.48 -3.83
C ILE A 139 6.37 5.49 -5.27
N ALA A 140 6.36 6.63 -5.97
CA ALA A 140 6.95 6.75 -7.29
C ALA A 140 8.48 6.56 -7.26
N GLU A 141 9.16 7.09 -6.24
CA GLU A 141 10.60 6.89 -6.01
C GLU A 141 10.93 5.42 -5.75
N VAL A 142 10.17 4.75 -4.89
CA VAL A 142 10.34 3.31 -4.62
C VAL A 142 10.03 2.47 -5.86
N ASP A 143 9.03 2.85 -6.65
CA ASP A 143 8.71 2.12 -7.87
C ASP A 143 9.85 2.17 -8.89
N GLY A 144 10.40 3.37 -9.10
CA GLY A 144 11.52 3.63 -10.01
C GLY A 144 11.12 3.80 -11.47
N GLU A 145 9.89 3.48 -11.86
CA GLU A 145 9.42 3.57 -13.26
C GLU A 145 8.92 4.97 -13.61
N ILE A 146 8.50 5.76 -12.62
CA ILE A 146 7.96 7.10 -12.83
C ILE A 146 9.05 8.15 -12.61
N SER A 147 9.33 8.94 -13.64
CA SER A 147 10.29 10.04 -13.50
C SER A 147 9.81 11.11 -12.51
N ALA A 148 10.73 11.69 -11.73
CA ALA A 148 10.44 12.81 -10.84
C ALA A 148 9.74 13.99 -11.57
N SER A 149 10.11 14.23 -12.84
CA SER A 149 9.48 15.26 -13.67
C SER A 149 7.98 15.01 -13.93
N HIS A 150 7.60 13.74 -14.06
CA HIS A 150 6.20 13.34 -14.22
C HIS A 150 5.43 13.51 -12.92
N VAL A 151 6.01 13.06 -11.80
CA VAL A 151 5.45 13.24 -10.44
C VAL A 151 5.19 14.73 -10.18
N SER A 152 6.20 15.58 -10.37
CA SER A 152 6.07 17.02 -10.15
C SER A 152 5.00 17.64 -11.05
N ARG A 153 4.95 17.27 -12.34
CA ARG A 153 3.95 17.77 -13.28
C ARG A 153 2.53 17.41 -12.83
N MET A 154 2.31 16.16 -12.41
CA MET A 154 0.99 15.71 -11.95
C MET A 154 0.60 16.36 -10.63
N LEU A 155 1.52 16.48 -9.68
CA LEU A 155 1.25 17.18 -8.42
C LEU A 155 0.91 18.66 -8.66
N SER A 156 1.65 19.37 -9.52
CA SER A 156 1.33 20.76 -9.87
C SER A 156 -0.02 20.88 -10.57
N TYR A 157 -0.37 19.96 -11.46
CA TYR A 157 -1.68 19.95 -12.11
C TYR A 157 -2.81 19.76 -11.09
N ILE A 158 -2.67 18.79 -10.19
CA ILE A 158 -3.67 18.52 -9.15
C ILE A 158 -3.81 19.76 -8.25
N GLU A 159 -2.70 20.31 -7.77
CA GLU A 159 -2.70 21.48 -6.88
C GLU A 159 -3.40 22.70 -7.49
N GLN A 160 -3.21 22.96 -8.78
CA GLN A 160 -3.75 24.15 -9.45
C GLN A 160 -5.21 23.98 -9.89
N GLU A 161 -5.58 22.80 -10.39
CA GLU A 161 -6.84 22.61 -11.11
C GLU A 161 -7.90 21.86 -10.29
N ILE A 162 -7.50 21.19 -9.21
CA ILE A 162 -8.36 20.30 -8.43
C ILE A 162 -8.44 20.78 -6.98
N ILE A 163 -7.29 21.09 -6.37
CA ILE A 163 -7.25 21.41 -4.94
C ILE A 163 -7.86 22.78 -4.68
N GLY A 164 -8.94 22.78 -3.90
CA GLY A 164 -9.59 23.99 -3.44
C GLY A 164 -8.89 24.65 -2.24
N PRO A 165 -9.43 25.76 -1.72
CA PRO A 165 -8.84 26.49 -0.59
C PRO A 165 -8.75 25.68 0.72
N ASN A 166 -9.45 24.55 0.80
CA ASN A 166 -9.38 23.63 1.94
C ASN A 166 -8.10 22.77 1.95
N GLY A 167 -7.36 22.68 0.84
CA GLY A 167 -6.14 21.87 0.76
C GLY A 167 -6.40 20.36 0.89
N ILE A 168 -7.60 19.89 0.53
CA ILE A 168 -8.01 18.49 0.67
C ILE A 168 -8.08 17.84 -0.71
N ILE A 169 -7.62 16.59 -0.80
CA ILE A 169 -7.80 15.73 -1.97
C ILE A 169 -8.66 14.52 -1.60
N THR A 170 -9.55 14.12 -2.51
CA THR A 170 -10.39 12.93 -2.40
C THR A 170 -9.99 11.86 -3.41
N VAL A 171 -10.40 10.61 -3.16
CA VAL A 171 -10.14 9.51 -4.11
C VAL A 171 -10.73 9.78 -5.51
N ASN A 172 -11.88 10.44 -5.59
CA ASN A 172 -12.52 10.71 -6.88
C ASN A 172 -11.70 11.68 -7.73
N ASP A 173 -10.99 12.61 -7.10
CA ASP A 173 -10.23 13.66 -7.79
C ASP A 173 -9.13 13.12 -8.71
N PHE A 174 -8.48 12.02 -8.32
CA PHE A 174 -7.42 11.38 -9.10
C PHE A 174 -7.83 10.07 -9.78
N THR A 175 -9.02 9.52 -9.48
CA THR A 175 -9.50 8.28 -10.13
C THR A 175 -10.53 8.53 -11.23
N GLN A 176 -11.32 9.62 -11.15
CA GLN A 176 -12.33 9.95 -12.15
C GLN A 176 -11.87 11.03 -13.13
N ASN A 177 -10.76 11.72 -12.85
CA ASN A 177 -10.23 12.75 -13.73
C ASN A 177 -9.27 12.13 -14.77
N PRO A 178 -9.64 12.08 -16.07
CA PRO A 178 -8.81 11.45 -17.10
C PRO A 178 -7.50 12.20 -17.38
N ARG A 179 -7.37 13.45 -16.89
CA ARG A 179 -6.13 14.24 -16.99
C ARG A 179 -5.13 13.90 -15.90
N VAL A 180 -5.58 13.28 -14.80
CA VAL A 180 -4.70 12.80 -13.74
C VAL A 180 -4.21 11.40 -14.11
N ARG A 181 -2.94 11.30 -14.50
CA ARG A 181 -2.28 10.04 -14.84
C ARG A 181 -1.12 9.81 -13.90
N LEU A 182 -1.38 9.05 -12.84
CA LEU A 182 -0.40 8.77 -11.82
C LEU A 182 0.63 7.72 -12.25
N GLU A 183 0.40 7.06 -13.38
CA GLU A 183 1.20 6.03 -14.03
C GLU A 183 1.12 6.20 -15.57
#